data_AF-A0A929U804-F1
#
_entry.id   AF-A0A929U804-F1
#
_cell.length_a   1.000
_cell.length_b   1.000
_cell.length_c   1.000
_cell.angle_alpha   90.00
_cell.angle_beta   90.00
_cell.angle_gamma   90.00
#
_symmetry.space_group_name_H-M   'P 1'
#
loop_
_entity.id
_entity.type
_entity.pdbx_description
1 polymer ?
#
loop_
_entity_poly.entity_id
_entity_poly.type
_entity_poly.pdbx_seq_one_letter_code
_entity_poly.pdbx_strand_id
1 'polypeptide(L)'
;MISFLEKNDIKSFDELHSFSDGHLAEYNKLAAKYSGYGNQIKSLLAKIEAYDRIKPFLDVVRKSESLKGLAKWRFDRENRSMLDEYPARLKEFRKVVPKGEKIDPQKWQKDMEALIDKREDMEGLLQKEVGDLACVEVIDFNKKNEEREHSNEVHAKERSMERERNPSRKSHQAER
;
A
#
# COMPACT_ATOMS: atom_id res chain seq x y z
N MET A 1 1.98 7.03 26.00
CA MET A 1 0.76 7.87 25.87
C MET A 1 0.95 9.24 26.51
N ILE A 2 1.29 9.36 27.80
CA ILE A 2 1.61 10.68 28.41
C ILE A 2 2.75 11.36 27.64
N SER A 3 3.80 10.60 27.31
CA SER A 3 4.90 11.07 26.46
C SER A 3 4.52 11.49 25.03
N PHE A 4 3.37 11.03 24.51
CA PHE A 4 2.89 11.42 23.17
C PHE A 4 2.16 12.75 23.22
N LEU A 5 1.27 12.94 24.21
CA LEU A 5 0.54 14.19 24.40
C LEU A 5 1.49 15.35 24.71
N GLU A 6 2.45 15.13 25.62
CA GLU A 6 3.47 16.13 25.97
C GLU A 6 4.36 16.49 24.77
N LYS A 7 4.80 15.48 24.01
CA LYS A 7 5.65 15.68 22.82
C LYS A 7 4.96 16.51 21.74
N ASN A 8 3.65 16.37 21.61
CA ASN A 8 2.85 17.08 20.60
C ASN A 8 2.12 18.31 21.16
N ASP A 9 2.39 18.69 22.42
CA ASP A 9 1.75 19.79 23.15
C ASP A 9 0.21 19.77 23.13
N ILE A 10 -0.38 18.57 23.19
CA ILE A 10 -1.83 18.36 23.16
C ILE A 10 -2.38 18.43 24.58
N LYS A 11 -3.22 19.43 24.85
CA LYS A 11 -3.80 19.74 26.17
C LYS A 11 -5.30 19.44 26.26
N SER A 12 -5.97 19.20 25.14
CA SER A 12 -7.40 18.91 25.09
C SER A 12 -7.76 17.86 24.04
N PHE A 13 -8.98 17.32 24.13
CA PHE A 13 -9.50 16.39 23.12
C PHE A 13 -9.79 17.06 21.78
N ASP A 14 -10.21 18.34 21.77
CA ASP A 14 -10.41 19.09 20.54
C ASP A 14 -9.07 19.28 19.78
N GLU A 15 -7.99 19.54 20.54
CA GLU A 15 -6.63 19.57 19.99
C GLU A 15 -6.17 18.20 19.50
N LEU A 16 -6.50 17.11 20.23
CA LEU A 16 -6.19 15.74 19.82
C LEU A 16 -6.88 15.37 18.49
N HIS A 17 -8.14 15.77 18.31
CA HIS A 17 -8.89 15.52 17.07
C HIS A 17 -8.38 16.38 15.91
N SER A 18 -8.06 17.65 16.17
CA SER A 18 -7.43 18.52 15.17
C SER A 18 -6.07 17.98 14.72
N PHE A 19 -5.27 17.45 15.66
CA PHE A 19 -4.02 16.75 15.37
C PHE A 19 -4.29 15.52 14.49
N SER A 20 -5.26 14.68 14.87
CA SER A 20 -5.64 13.47 14.12
C SER A 20 -6.04 13.78 12.69
N ASP A 21 -6.89 14.79 12.46
CA ASP A 21 -7.36 15.17 11.13
C ASP A 21 -6.20 15.60 10.22
N GLY A 22 -5.26 16.39 10.75
CA GLY A 22 -4.05 16.80 10.04
C GLY A 22 -3.15 15.63 9.66
N HIS A 23 -2.89 14.73 10.62
CA HIS A 23 -2.08 13.53 10.42
C HIS A 23 -2.74 12.53 9.47
N LEU A 24 -4.07 12.38 9.53
CA LEU A 24 -4.82 11.53 8.61
C LEU A 24 -4.76 12.07 7.17
N ALA A 25 -4.84 13.39 6.99
CA ALA A 25 -4.67 14.02 5.69
C ALA A 25 -3.27 13.77 5.10
N GLU A 26 -2.21 13.92 5.90
CA GLU A 26 -0.84 13.66 5.45
C GLU A 26 -0.60 12.17 5.18
N TYR A 27 -1.09 11.28 6.05
CA TYR A 27 -1.07 9.83 5.84
C TYR A 27 -1.69 9.47 4.49
N ASN A 28 -2.90 9.96 4.20
CA ASN A 28 -3.60 9.66 2.95
C ASN A 28 -2.81 10.13 1.73
N LYS A 29 -2.19 11.32 1.80
CA LYS A 29 -1.33 11.85 0.74
C LYS A 29 -0.08 10.99 0.54
N LEU A 30 0.59 10.57 1.61
CA LEU A 30 1.75 9.68 1.55
C LEU A 30 1.37 8.30 1.01
N ALA A 31 0.26 7.73 1.48
CA ALA A 31 -0.23 6.43 1.06
C ALA A 31 -0.59 6.40 -0.43
N ALA A 32 -1.22 7.47 -0.93
CA ALA A 32 -1.50 7.62 -2.35
C ALA A 32 -0.22 7.65 -3.20
N LYS A 33 0.80 8.39 -2.78
CA LYS A 33 2.11 8.42 -3.46
C LYS A 33 2.83 7.07 -3.40
N TYR A 34 2.86 6.43 -2.23
CA TYR A 34 3.47 5.12 -2.00
C TYR A 34 2.83 4.03 -2.88
N SER A 35 1.49 4.03 -2.97
CA SER A 35 0.75 3.16 -3.89
C SER A 35 1.06 3.48 -5.36
N GLY A 36 1.12 4.77 -5.72
CA GLY A 36 1.49 5.25 -7.05
C GLY A 36 2.85 4.73 -7.52
N TYR A 37 3.89 4.84 -6.69
CA TYR A 37 5.22 4.27 -7.00
C TYR A 37 5.16 2.75 -7.14
N GLY A 38 4.38 2.05 -6.30
CA GLY A 38 4.19 0.60 -6.42
C GLY A 38 3.59 0.18 -7.76
N ASN A 39 2.62 0.94 -8.27
CA ASN A 39 2.04 0.69 -9.59
C ASN A 39 3.02 0.95 -10.73
N GLN A 40 3.85 2.01 -10.61
CA GLN A 40 4.88 2.32 -11.59
C GLN A 40 5.98 1.25 -11.62
N ILE A 41 6.44 0.78 -10.46
CA ILE A 41 7.39 -0.34 -10.32
C ILE A 41 6.85 -1.59 -11.01
N LYS A 42 5.60 -1.97 -10.74
CA LYS A 42 4.96 -3.12 -11.41
C LYS A 42 4.92 -2.97 -12.93
N SER A 43 4.62 -1.77 -13.43
CA SER A 43 4.62 -1.50 -14.87
C SER A 43 6.02 -1.65 -15.47
N LEU A 44 7.05 -1.09 -14.83
CA LEU A 44 8.45 -1.21 -15.28
C LEU A 44 8.94 -2.65 -15.26
N LEU A 45 8.65 -3.40 -14.19
CA LEU A 45 8.97 -4.82 -14.09
C LEU A 45 8.34 -5.62 -15.23
N ALA A 46 7.07 -5.39 -15.54
CA ALA A 46 6.40 -6.06 -16.66
C ALA A 46 7.08 -5.76 -18.01
N LYS A 47 7.59 -4.53 -18.22
CA LYS A 47 8.35 -4.17 -19.43
C LYS A 47 9.69 -4.90 -19.50
N ILE A 48 10.42 -4.98 -18.39
CA ILE A 48 11.70 -5.68 -18.29
C ILE A 48 11.49 -7.18 -18.59
N GLU A 49 10.54 -7.83 -17.92
CA GLU A 49 10.23 -9.24 -18.15
C GLU A 49 9.72 -9.53 -19.57
N ALA A 50 8.95 -8.61 -20.17
CA ALA A 50 8.53 -8.72 -21.56
C ALA A 50 9.72 -8.61 -22.52
N TYR A 51 10.67 -7.71 -22.23
CA TYR A 51 11.88 -7.56 -23.02
C TYR A 51 12.78 -8.80 -22.93
N ASP A 52 13.00 -9.34 -21.73
CA ASP A 52 13.85 -10.53 -21.55
C ASP A 52 13.31 -11.74 -22.32
N ARG A 53 11.98 -11.89 -22.35
CA ARG A 53 11.32 -12.95 -23.13
C ARG A 53 11.52 -12.81 -24.65
N ILE A 54 11.56 -11.59 -25.19
CA ILE A 54 11.71 -11.37 -26.64
C ILE A 54 13.16 -11.18 -27.08
N LYS A 55 14.06 -10.81 -26.16
CA LYS A 55 15.48 -10.57 -26.42
C LYS A 55 16.15 -11.67 -27.27
N PRO A 56 16.05 -12.98 -26.97
CA PRO A 56 16.70 -14.01 -27.78
C PRO A 56 16.23 -14.01 -29.24
N PHE A 57 14.92 -13.81 -29.47
CA PHE A 57 14.35 -13.73 -30.82
C PHE A 57 14.83 -12.47 -31.56
N LEU A 58 14.90 -11.32 -30.87
CA LEU A 58 15.45 -10.08 -31.44
C LEU A 58 16.90 -10.24 -31.86
N ASP A 59 17.71 -10.91 -31.06
CA ASP A 59 19.13 -11.14 -31.35
C ASP A 59 19.29 -12.04 -32.59
N VAL A 60 18.47 -13.09 -32.73
CA VAL A 60 18.43 -13.96 -33.92
C VAL A 60 18.00 -13.20 -35.16
N VAL A 61 16.92 -12.42 -35.09
CA VAL A 61 16.43 -11.63 -36.24
C VAL A 61 17.48 -10.62 -36.69
N ARG A 62 18.05 -9.84 -35.76
CA ARG A 62 19.12 -8.88 -36.06
C ARG A 62 20.34 -9.56 -36.68
N LYS A 63 20.70 -10.74 -36.17
CA LYS A 63 21.82 -11.52 -36.73
C LYS A 63 21.49 -11.99 -38.15
N SER A 64 20.31 -12.55 -38.39
CA SER A 64 19.84 -12.94 -39.73
C SER A 64 19.86 -11.76 -40.70
N GLU A 65 19.37 -10.59 -40.29
CA GLU A 65 19.33 -9.36 -41.10
C GLU A 65 20.73 -8.83 -41.45
N SER A 66 21.72 -9.05 -40.57
CA SER A 66 23.11 -8.68 -40.83
C SER A 66 23.84 -9.59 -41.83
N LEU A 67 23.34 -10.81 -42.04
CA LEU A 67 23.95 -11.81 -42.92
C LEU A 67 23.41 -11.71 -44.35
N LYS A 68 24.20 -12.15 -45.34
CA LYS A 68 23.80 -12.19 -46.75
C LYS A 68 24.20 -13.51 -47.41
N GLY A 69 23.54 -13.85 -48.53
CA GLY A 69 23.86 -15.01 -49.37
C GLY A 69 23.80 -16.36 -48.63
N LEU A 70 24.78 -17.23 -48.89
CA LEU A 70 24.86 -18.57 -48.31
C LEU A 70 24.95 -18.57 -46.78
N ALA A 71 25.61 -17.57 -46.19
CA ALA A 71 25.74 -17.46 -44.74
C ALA A 71 24.38 -17.19 -44.07
N LYS A 72 23.56 -16.30 -44.67
CA LYS A 72 22.19 -16.06 -44.22
C LYS A 72 21.35 -17.32 -44.37
N TRP A 73 21.39 -17.98 -45.53
CA TRP A 73 20.60 -19.18 -45.78
C TRP A 73 20.87 -20.29 -44.76
N ARG A 74 22.15 -20.54 -44.42
CA ARG A 74 22.51 -21.52 -43.38
C ARG A 74 22.00 -21.11 -42.00
N PHE A 75 22.24 -19.86 -41.60
CA PHE A 75 21.80 -19.32 -40.31
C PHE A 75 20.28 -19.36 -40.15
N ASP A 76 19.52 -18.92 -41.16
CA ASP A 76 18.06 -18.90 -41.13
C ASP A 76 17.50 -20.32 -41.08
N ARG A 77 18.14 -21.27 -41.78
CA ARG A 77 17.75 -22.69 -41.72
C ARG A 77 17.96 -23.27 -40.31
N GLU A 78 19.05 -22.92 -39.64
CA GLU A 78 19.36 -23.37 -38.27
C GLU A 78 18.45 -22.72 -37.21
N ASN A 79 18.00 -21.48 -37.44
CA ASN A 79 17.21 -20.71 -36.48
C ASN A 79 15.74 -20.52 -36.88
N ARG A 80 15.24 -21.37 -37.80
CA ARG A 80 13.93 -21.24 -38.42
C ARG A 80 12.79 -21.11 -37.42
N SER A 81 12.78 -21.94 -36.37
CA SER A 81 11.72 -21.91 -35.34
C SER A 81 11.64 -20.55 -34.64
N MET A 82 12.80 -19.97 -34.27
CA MET A 82 12.84 -18.65 -33.64
C MET A 82 12.41 -17.54 -34.61
N LEU A 83 12.81 -17.61 -35.88
CA LEU A 83 12.40 -16.64 -36.90
C LEU A 83 10.89 -16.70 -37.19
N ASP A 84 10.32 -17.89 -37.26
CA ASP A 84 8.89 -18.12 -37.50
C ASP A 84 8.04 -17.68 -36.29
N GLU A 85 8.51 -17.89 -35.06
CA GLU A 85 7.80 -17.46 -33.83
C GLU A 85 7.90 -15.96 -33.54
N TYR A 86 8.93 -15.29 -34.05
CA TYR A 86 9.23 -13.89 -33.72
C TYR A 86 8.03 -12.93 -33.90
N PRO A 87 7.25 -12.96 -34.99
CA PRO A 87 6.11 -12.06 -35.16
C PRO A 87 5.06 -12.18 -34.05
N ALA A 88 4.81 -13.40 -33.56
CA ALA A 88 3.87 -13.65 -32.47
C ALA A 88 4.44 -13.10 -31.15
N ARG A 89 5.72 -13.38 -30.85
CA ARG A 89 6.41 -12.85 -29.65
C ARG A 89 6.46 -11.33 -29.65
N LEU A 90 6.71 -10.71 -30.81
CA LEU A 90 6.70 -9.27 -30.99
C LEU A 90 5.32 -8.68 -30.72
N LYS A 91 4.24 -9.33 -31.18
CA LYS A 91 2.87 -8.88 -30.89
C LYS A 91 2.59 -8.88 -29.39
N GLU A 92 2.98 -9.92 -28.66
CA GLU A 92 2.81 -9.98 -27.20
C GLU A 92 3.64 -8.92 -26.48
N PHE A 93 4.91 -8.74 -26.86
CA PHE A 93 5.75 -7.68 -26.32
C PHE A 93 5.13 -6.28 -26.53
N ARG A 94 4.55 -6.03 -27.72
CA ARG A 94 3.94 -4.73 -28.04
C ARG A 94 2.63 -4.45 -27.30
N LYS A 95 2.01 -5.44 -26.65
CA LYS A 95 0.92 -5.20 -25.69
C LYS A 95 1.43 -4.54 -24.40
N VAL A 96 2.67 -4.80 -24.03
CA VAL A 96 3.31 -4.25 -22.82
C VAL A 96 4.09 -2.96 -23.13
N VAL A 97 4.80 -2.93 -24.26
CA VAL A 97 5.62 -1.79 -24.71
C VAL A 97 5.11 -1.32 -26.08
N PRO A 98 4.22 -0.30 -26.13
CA PRO A 98 3.63 0.20 -27.36
C PRO A 98 4.68 0.62 -28.41
N LYS A 99 4.30 0.61 -29.69
CA LYS A 99 5.23 0.90 -30.81
C LYS A 99 5.90 2.27 -30.75
N GLY A 100 5.28 3.27 -30.09
CA GLY A 100 5.85 4.61 -29.91
C GLY A 100 6.79 4.75 -28.71
N GLU A 101 6.87 3.75 -27.84
CA GLU A 101 7.78 3.77 -26.70
C GLU A 101 9.17 3.25 -27.09
N LYS A 102 10.21 4.00 -26.71
CA LYS A 102 11.61 3.57 -26.88
C LYS A 102 11.88 2.37 -25.97
N ILE A 103 12.39 1.29 -26.54
CA ILE A 103 12.82 0.09 -25.81
C ILE A 103 14.18 0.41 -25.18
N ASP A 104 14.20 0.56 -23.85
CA ASP A 104 15.42 0.91 -23.11
C ASP A 104 15.42 0.20 -21.73
N PRO A 105 15.78 -1.09 -21.69
CA PRO A 105 15.69 -1.91 -20.47
C PRO A 105 16.58 -1.39 -19.34
N GLN A 106 17.75 -0.84 -19.69
CA GLN A 106 18.65 -0.22 -18.71
C GLN A 106 18.01 1.00 -18.06
N LYS A 107 17.35 1.85 -18.85
CA LYS A 107 16.59 2.97 -18.31
C LYS A 107 15.43 2.49 -17.44
N TRP A 108 14.64 1.51 -17.89
CA TRP A 108 13.53 0.98 -17.09
C TRP A 108 13.99 0.43 -15.75
N GLN A 109 15.11 -0.28 -15.71
CA GLN A 109 15.70 -0.79 -14.49
C GLN A 109 16.15 0.34 -13.56
N LYS A 110 16.86 1.34 -14.08
CA LYS A 110 17.28 2.50 -13.30
C LYS A 110 16.10 3.29 -12.75
N ASP A 111 15.06 3.50 -13.56
CA ASP A 111 13.83 4.18 -13.13
C ASP A 111 13.09 3.36 -12.05
N MET A 112 13.13 2.03 -12.13
CA MET A 112 12.55 1.13 -11.13
C MET A 112 13.30 1.20 -9.80
N GLU A 113 14.63 1.12 -9.83
CA GLU A 113 15.50 1.27 -8.64
C GLU A 113 15.26 2.62 -7.96
N ALA A 114 15.25 3.71 -8.73
CA ALA A 114 14.97 5.05 -8.20
C ALA A 114 13.57 5.20 -7.58
N LEU A 115 12.58 4.40 -8.03
CA LEU A 115 11.25 4.37 -7.43
C LEU A 115 11.20 3.52 -6.16
N ILE A 116 12.01 2.46 -6.07
CA ILE A 116 12.16 1.63 -4.87
C ILE A 116 12.76 2.49 -3.75
N ASP A 117 13.85 3.22 -4.02
CA ASP A 117 14.49 4.12 -3.05
C ASP A 117 13.49 5.16 -2.49
N LYS A 118 12.75 5.82 -3.40
CA LYS A 118 11.69 6.77 -3.01
C LYS A 118 10.59 6.13 -2.17
N ARG A 119 10.35 4.83 -2.34
CA ARG A 119 9.34 4.08 -1.59
C ARG A 119 9.83 3.78 -0.18
N GLU A 120 11.10 3.37 -0.05
CA GLU A 120 11.76 3.15 1.24
C GLU A 120 11.79 4.44 2.07
N ASP A 121 12.15 5.57 1.46
CA ASP A 121 12.13 6.88 2.11
C ASP A 121 10.74 7.24 2.68
N MET A 122 9.67 6.91 1.94
CA MET A 122 8.30 7.19 2.37
C MET A 122 7.78 6.20 3.41
N GLU A 123 8.34 4.99 3.50
CA GLU A 123 7.88 3.98 4.44
C GLU A 123 8.08 4.44 5.89
N GLY A 124 9.22 5.06 6.18
CA GLY A 124 9.48 5.65 7.51
C GLY A 124 8.50 6.77 7.87
N LEU A 125 8.11 7.60 6.91
CA LEU A 125 7.11 8.65 7.10
C LEU A 125 5.73 8.05 7.37
N LEU A 126 5.31 7.06 6.58
CA LEU A 126 4.04 6.37 6.77
C LEU A 126 3.96 5.68 8.14
N GLN A 127 5.02 5.00 8.56
CA GLN A 127 5.07 4.35 9.88
C GLN A 127 4.91 5.36 11.01
N LYS A 128 5.52 6.55 10.89
CA LYS A 128 5.35 7.63 11.86
C LYS A 128 3.89 8.08 11.94
N GLU A 129 3.26 8.37 10.79
CA GLU A 129 1.85 8.80 10.75
C GLU A 129 0.92 7.73 11.34
N VAL A 130 1.15 6.46 11.02
CA VAL A 130 0.39 5.32 11.58
C VAL A 130 0.55 5.24 13.10
N GLY A 131 1.78 5.42 13.61
CA GLY A 131 2.05 5.39 15.04
C GLY A 131 1.36 6.53 15.80
N ASP A 132 1.40 7.74 15.24
CA ASP A 132 0.75 8.92 15.83
C ASP A 132 -0.80 8.76 15.82
N LEU A 133 -1.38 8.30 14.71
CA LEU A 133 -2.83 8.03 14.61
C LEU A 133 -3.28 6.89 15.54
N ALA A 134 -2.48 5.84 15.69
CA ALA A 134 -2.79 4.75 16.62
C ALA A 134 -2.77 5.24 18.09
N CYS A 135 -1.87 6.17 18.44
CA CYS A 135 -1.89 6.79 19.76
C CYS A 135 -3.19 7.56 20.01
N VAL A 136 -3.67 8.33 19.01
CA VAL A 136 -4.96 9.01 19.10
C VAL A 136 -6.10 8.02 19.31
N GLU A 137 -6.16 6.95 18.50
CA GLU A 137 -7.24 5.95 18.57
C GLU A 137 -7.33 5.30 19.96
N VAL A 138 -6.18 4.96 20.57
CA VAL A 138 -6.13 4.39 21.92
C VAL A 138 -6.62 5.38 22.97
N ILE A 139 -6.23 6.66 22.87
CA ILE A 139 -6.65 7.70 23.81
C ILE A 139 -8.17 7.93 23.70
N ASP A 140 -8.71 8.01 22.50
CA ASP A 140 -10.14 8.14 22.25
C ASP A 140 -10.94 6.93 22.75
N PHE A 141 -10.41 5.73 22.56
CA PHE A 141 -11.01 4.51 23.10
C PHE A 141 -11.09 4.55 24.62
N ASN A 142 -9.99 4.93 25.28
CA ASN A 142 -9.94 5.01 26.74
C ASN A 142 -10.93 6.04 27.29
N LYS A 143 -11.03 7.23 26.68
CA LYS A 143 -12.02 8.24 27.07
C LYS A 143 -13.45 7.69 27.01
N LYS A 144 -13.81 7.07 25.89
CA LYS A 144 -15.14 6.47 25.71
C LYS A 144 -15.41 5.37 26.73
N ASN A 145 -14.38 4.61 27.12
CA ASN A 145 -14.51 3.60 28.16
C ASN A 145 -14.75 4.22 29.54
N GLU A 146 -13.99 5.24 29.91
CA GLU A 146 -14.14 5.95 31.18
C GLU A 146 -15.53 6.59 31.33
N GLU A 147 -16.02 7.25 30.28
CA GLU A 147 -17.37 7.84 30.27
C GLU A 147 -18.47 6.78 30.48
N ARG A 148 -18.28 5.61 29.85
CA ARG A 148 -19.20 4.47 30.00
C ARG A 148 -19.15 3.89 31.41
N GLU A 149 -17.97 3.72 31.98
CA GLU A 149 -17.81 3.23 33.35
C GLU A 149 -18.44 4.19 34.36
N HIS A 150 -18.22 5.49 34.18
CA HIS A 150 -18.84 6.52 35.02
C HIS A 150 -20.37 6.48 34.95
N SER A 151 -20.94 6.38 33.75
CA SER A 151 -22.39 6.24 33.56
C SER A 151 -22.93 4.97 34.22
N ASN A 152 -22.22 3.85 34.08
CA ASN A 152 -22.59 2.58 34.71
C ASN A 152 -22.60 2.68 36.24
N GLU A 153 -21.63 3.38 36.83
CA GLU A 153 -21.57 3.63 38.27
C GLU A 153 -22.72 4.50 38.77
N VAL A 154 -23.04 5.58 38.03
CA VAL A 154 -24.17 6.45 38.36
C VAL A 154 -25.47 5.64 38.35
N HIS A 155 -25.72 4.89 37.29
CA HIS A 155 -26.90 4.02 37.19
C HIS A 155 -26.93 2.93 38.27
N ALA A 156 -25.78 2.39 38.67
CA ALA A 156 -25.70 1.42 39.77
C ALA A 156 -26.12 2.05 41.10
N LYS A 157 -25.66 3.27 41.40
CA LYS A 157 -26.05 4.04 42.59
C LYS A 157 -27.53 4.43 42.58
N GLU A 158 -28.06 4.82 41.43
CA GLU A 158 -29.49 5.11 41.27
C GLU A 158 -30.35 3.89 41.58
N ARG A 159 -29.99 2.72 41.00
CA ARG A 159 -30.68 1.45 41.27
C ARG A 159 -30.59 1.04 42.74
N SER A 160 -29.46 1.26 43.42
CA SER A 160 -29.34 0.93 44.84
C SER A 160 -30.21 1.84 45.71
N MET A 161 -30.21 3.15 45.44
CA MET A 161 -31.09 4.10 46.13
C MET A 161 -32.57 3.80 45.90
N GLU A 162 -32.97 3.42 44.68
CA GLU A 162 -34.35 3.02 44.39
C GLU A 162 -34.77 1.76 45.18
N ARG A 163 -33.87 0.77 45.29
CA ARG A 163 -34.08 -0.45 46.09
C ARG A 163 -34.15 -0.18 47.59
N GLU A 164 -33.42 0.82 48.09
CA GLU A 164 -33.49 1.25 49.50
C GLU A 164 -34.77 2.04 49.80
N ARG A 165 -35.19 2.91 48.87
CA ARG A 165 -36.41 3.73 49.01
C ARG A 165 -37.71 2.95 48.86
N ASN A 166 -37.70 1.84 48.12
CA ASN A 166 -38.89 1.01 47.91
C ASN A 166 -38.65 -0.46 48.33
N PRO A 167 -38.60 -0.74 49.64
CA PRO A 167 -38.28 -2.06 50.17
C PRO A 167 -39.32 -3.14 49.81
N SER A 168 -40.54 -2.75 49.41
CA SER A 168 -41.63 -3.64 48.98
C SER A 168 -41.29 -4.48 47.74
N ARG A 169 -40.27 -4.11 46.95
CA ARG A 169 -39.76 -4.93 45.84
C ARG A 169 -38.77 -6.02 46.29
N LYS A 170 -38.25 -5.98 47.53
CA LYS A 170 -37.35 -7.03 48.05
C LYS A 170 -38.08 -8.35 48.33
N SER A 171 -39.38 -8.33 48.62
CA SER A 171 -40.13 -9.54 48.98
C SER A 171 -40.55 -10.39 47.77
N HIS A 172 -40.75 -9.82 46.59
CA HIS A 172 -41.27 -10.55 45.42
C HIS A 172 -40.21 -11.29 44.58
N GLN A 173 -38.91 -11.14 44.89
CA GLN A 173 -37.82 -11.90 44.24
C GLN A 173 -37.26 -13.02 45.11
N ALA A 174 -37.67 -13.13 46.37
CA ALA A 174 -37.24 -14.23 47.26
C ALA A 174 -38.18 -15.46 47.21
N GLU A 175 -39.32 -15.35 46.53
CA GLU A 175 -40.30 -16.42 46.34
C GLU A 175 -40.46 -16.78 44.86
N ARG A 176 -39.39 -17.25 44.19
CA ARG A 176 -39.48 -18.09 42.98
C ARG A 176 -38.27 -19.00 42.85
#